data_AF-A0A2M7NQM2-F1
#
_entry.id   AF-A0A2M7NQM2-F1
#
_cell.length_a   1.000
_cell.length_b   1.000
_cell.length_c   1.000
_cell.angle_alpha   90.00
_cell.angle_beta   90.00
_cell.angle_gamma   90.00
#
_symmetry.space_group_name_H-M   'P 1'
#
loop_
_entity.id
_entity.type
_entity.pdbx_description
1 polymer ?
#
loop_
_entity_poly.entity_id
_entity_poly.type
_entity_poly.pdbx_seq_one_letter_code
_entity_poly.pdbx_strand_id
1 'polypeptide(L)'
;MEITKEQLTQIDNYLTICNIKFEDVKKELVDHFASILEIKLQENPKLDFHQELENIHKNFGENGFKDLLDEKTKSVTKQFYKQSFLELQSFFSIPKIILSLALFFGLWQLMQWVVDKKTFFETLSFILIFLGFRLLFLVNIRNSKKVSFLALDITMNFFNTFYVCVMIFNFFVRFDKESFLNPVFIHTLLIAFFLLALFYWCGEYVFYQKKKYVEKIYQMKNL
;
A
#
# COMPACT_ATOMS: atom_id res chain seq x y z
N MET A 1 37.32 -7.44 7.05
CA MET A 1 37.11 -8.61 7.92
C MET A 1 35.61 -8.76 7.94
N GLU A 2 35.07 -9.91 7.56
CA GLU A 2 33.61 -10.06 7.51
C GLU A 2 33.04 -10.17 8.92
N ILE A 3 31.91 -9.51 9.16
CA ILE A 3 31.22 -9.59 10.45
C ILE A 3 30.65 -10.99 10.68
N THR A 4 30.83 -11.51 11.90
CA THR A 4 30.31 -12.82 12.29
C THR A 4 28.79 -12.80 12.46
N LYS A 5 28.14 -13.97 12.33
CA LYS A 5 26.68 -14.11 12.55
C LYS A 5 26.23 -13.64 13.93
N GLU A 6 27.08 -13.80 14.94
CA GLU A 6 26.83 -13.36 16.32
C GLU A 6 26.81 -11.83 16.41
N GLN A 7 27.77 -11.16 15.78
CA GLN A 7 27.85 -9.70 15.68
C GLN A 7 26.69 -9.11 14.87
N LEU A 8 26.29 -9.76 13.77
CA LEU A 8 25.07 -9.42 13.02
C LEU A 8 23.81 -9.49 13.90
N THR A 9 23.72 -10.51 14.74
CA THR A 9 22.60 -10.67 15.68
C THR A 9 22.62 -9.57 16.75
N GLN A 10 23.79 -9.14 17.21
CA GLN A 10 23.93 -8.02 18.14
C GLN A 10 23.47 -6.69 17.53
N ILE A 11 23.84 -6.43 16.27
CA ILE A 11 23.35 -5.26 15.51
C ILE A 11 21.82 -5.31 15.38
N ASP A 12 21.27 -6.47 14.99
CA ASP A 12 19.82 -6.64 14.82
C ASP A 12 19.05 -6.43 16.14
N ASN A 13 19.56 -6.96 17.25
CA ASN A 13 18.99 -6.76 18.58
C ASN A 13 19.01 -5.30 19.02
N TYR A 14 20.14 -4.61 18.80
CA TYR A 14 20.27 -3.18 19.11
C TYR A 14 19.26 -2.35 18.31
N LEU A 15 19.16 -2.56 17.00
CA LEU A 15 18.20 -1.87 16.13
C LEU A 15 16.74 -2.21 16.46
N THR A 16 16.47 -3.41 17.00
CA THR A 16 15.14 -3.79 17.50
C THR A 16 14.75 -2.96 18.73
N ILE A 17 15.69 -2.72 19.65
CA ILE A 17 15.47 -1.88 20.85
C ILE A 17 15.19 -0.42 20.45
N CYS A 18 15.78 0.04 19.35
CA CYS A 18 15.52 1.37 18.79
C CYS A 18 14.12 1.52 18.14
N ASN A 19 13.28 0.48 18.18
CA ASN A 19 11.88 0.51 17.76
C ASN A 19 11.65 0.95 16.30
N ILE A 20 12.52 0.48 15.40
CA ILE A 20 12.41 0.75 13.96
C ILE A 20 11.16 0.07 13.41
N LYS A 21 10.22 0.88 12.92
CA LYS A 21 8.87 0.44 12.53
C LYS A 21 8.84 -0.50 11.32
N PHE A 22 9.78 -0.37 10.38
CA PHE A 22 9.71 -1.05 9.09
C PHE A 22 10.90 -1.99 8.88
N GLU A 23 10.62 -3.25 8.53
CA GLU A 23 11.62 -4.31 8.38
C GLU A 23 12.60 -4.09 7.22
N ASP A 24 12.13 -3.45 6.14
CA ASP A 24 12.97 -3.06 5.02
C ASP A 24 14.02 -2.02 5.42
N VAL A 25 13.61 -1.02 6.21
CA VAL A 25 14.52 0.00 6.77
C VAL A 25 15.46 -0.62 7.80
N LYS A 26 14.96 -1.54 8.64
CA LYS A 26 15.77 -2.25 9.64
C LYS A 26 16.90 -3.04 8.96
N LYS A 27 16.61 -3.81 7.92
CA LYS A 27 17.62 -4.58 7.18
C LYS A 27 18.71 -3.69 6.57
N GLU A 28 18.32 -2.57 5.97
CA GLU A 28 19.29 -1.63 5.41
C GLU A 28 20.17 -0.99 6.49
N LEU A 29 19.61 -0.69 7.67
CA LEU A 29 20.37 -0.23 8.82
C LEU A 29 21.31 -1.31 9.35
N VAL A 30 20.89 -2.58 9.40
CA VAL A 30 21.78 -3.70 9.77
C VAL A 30 22.97 -3.76 8.82
N ASP A 31 22.73 -3.72 7.51
CA ASP A 31 23.80 -3.76 6.49
C ASP A 31 24.73 -2.54 6.59
N HIS A 32 24.18 -1.35 6.85
CA HIS A 32 24.95 -0.13 7.02
C HIS A 32 25.85 -0.18 8.26
N PHE A 33 25.29 -0.59 9.40
CA PHE A 33 26.04 -0.78 10.65
C PHE A 33 27.13 -1.83 10.48
N ALA A 34 26.81 -2.94 9.81
CA ALA A 34 27.77 -3.99 9.53
C ALA A 34 28.94 -3.46 8.69
N SER A 35 28.65 -2.76 7.59
CA SER A 35 29.67 -2.19 6.70
C SER A 35 30.64 -1.24 7.42
N ILE A 36 30.13 -0.36 8.29
CA ILE A 36 30.97 0.57 9.06
C ILE A 36 31.85 -0.19 10.06
N LEU A 37 31.27 -1.16 10.77
CA LEU A 37 31.98 -1.95 11.76
C LEU A 37 33.05 -2.85 11.13
N GLU A 38 32.82 -3.39 9.92
CA GLU A 38 33.83 -4.14 9.18
C GLU A 38 35.07 -3.31 8.85
N ILE A 39 34.87 -2.04 8.44
CA ILE A 39 35.97 -1.09 8.18
C ILE A 39 36.72 -0.80 9.49
N LYS A 40 36.00 -0.48 10.56
CA LYS A 40 36.62 -0.15 11.86
C LYS A 40 37.35 -1.33 12.50
N LEU A 41 36.85 -2.55 12.33
CA LEU A 41 37.52 -3.77 12.78
C LEU A 41 38.76 -4.11 11.93
N GLN A 42 38.78 -3.76 10.65
CA GLN A 42 40.01 -3.86 9.83
C GLN A 42 41.10 -2.90 10.31
N GLU A 43 40.72 -1.69 10.71
CA GLU A 43 41.65 -0.69 11.21
C GLU A 43 42.10 -0.97 12.65
N ASN A 44 41.20 -1.47 13.50
CA ASN A 44 41.48 -1.82 14.89
C ASN A 44 40.75 -3.10 15.33
N PRO A 45 41.43 -4.26 15.32
CA PRO A 45 40.85 -5.54 15.73
C PRO A 45 40.45 -5.66 17.21
N LYS A 46 40.89 -4.72 18.07
CA LYS A 46 40.57 -4.70 19.52
C LYS A 46 39.48 -3.69 19.88
N LEU A 47 38.76 -3.17 18.88
CA LEU A 47 37.62 -2.27 19.04
C LEU A 47 36.56 -2.86 20.00
N ASP A 48 36.05 -2.02 20.92
CA ASP A 48 34.85 -2.33 21.69
C ASP A 48 33.62 -2.20 20.78
N PHE A 49 33.04 -3.34 20.44
CA PHE A 49 31.92 -3.44 19.50
C PHE A 49 30.68 -2.69 20.01
N HIS A 50 30.41 -2.68 21.32
CA HIS A 50 29.23 -2.05 21.88
C HIS A 50 29.36 -0.53 21.92
N GLN A 51 30.53 -0.03 22.34
CA GLN A 51 30.81 1.41 22.30
C GLN A 51 30.73 1.95 20.86
N GLU A 52 31.17 1.16 19.89
CA GLU A 52 31.14 1.60 18.50
C GLU A 52 29.73 1.62 17.91
N LEU A 53 28.84 0.71 18.32
CA LEU A 53 27.41 0.78 17.99
C LEU A 53 26.78 2.08 18.47
N GLU A 54 27.09 2.51 19.69
CA GLU A 54 26.62 3.79 20.23
C GLU A 54 27.21 4.98 19.48
N ASN A 55 28.49 4.94 19.14
CA ASN A 55 29.16 6.00 18.37
C ASN A 55 28.54 6.15 16.99
N ILE A 56 28.30 5.03 16.29
CA ILE A 56 27.62 5.04 14.99
C ILE A 56 26.20 5.58 15.15
N HIS A 57 25.46 5.18 16.18
CA HIS A 57 24.12 5.73 16.45
C HIS A 57 24.15 7.25 16.71
N LYS A 58 25.11 7.75 17.50
CA LYS A 58 25.28 9.19 17.78
C LYS A 58 25.58 10.01 16.53
N ASN A 59 26.23 9.41 15.53
CA ASN A 59 26.50 10.08 14.25
C ASN A 59 25.23 10.38 13.44
N PHE A 60 24.08 9.78 13.78
CA PHE A 60 22.78 10.12 13.19
C PHE A 60 22.16 11.40 13.78
N GLY A 61 22.79 12.03 14.78
CA GLY A 61 22.37 13.31 15.37
C GLY A 61 21.41 13.18 16.56
N GLU A 62 20.93 14.32 17.07
CA GLU A 62 20.07 14.38 18.27
C GLU A 62 18.74 13.64 18.11
N ASN A 63 18.23 13.54 16.88
CA ASN A 63 17.00 12.81 16.55
C ASN A 63 17.25 11.32 16.27
N GLY A 64 18.50 10.85 16.36
CA GLY A 64 18.89 9.47 16.08
C GLY A 64 18.40 8.98 14.72
N PHE A 65 17.77 7.81 14.68
CA PHE A 65 17.25 7.25 13.43
C PHE A 65 16.00 7.94 12.88
N LYS A 66 15.38 8.88 13.61
CA LYS A 66 14.09 9.46 13.22
C LYS A 66 14.17 10.22 11.90
N ASP A 67 15.19 11.07 11.72
CA ASP A 67 15.34 11.87 10.51
C ASP A 67 15.65 10.98 9.30
N LEU A 68 16.48 9.95 9.49
CA LEU A 68 16.75 8.93 8.47
C LEU A 68 15.51 8.12 8.11
N LEU A 69 14.70 7.73 9.11
CA LEU A 69 13.42 7.04 8.91
C LEU A 69 12.45 7.92 8.13
N ASP A 70 12.36 9.21 8.44
CA ASP A 70 11.48 10.16 7.74
C ASP A 70 11.92 10.40 6.29
N GLU A 71 13.22 10.60 6.04
CA GLU A 71 13.76 10.74 4.68
C GLU A 71 13.57 9.48 3.85
N LYS A 72 13.87 8.31 4.42
CA LYS A 72 13.65 7.03 3.76
C LYS A 72 12.17 6.80 3.49
N THR A 73 11.31 7.12 4.46
CA THR A 73 9.86 7.04 4.32
C THR A 73 9.38 7.90 3.15
N LYS A 74 9.84 9.15 3.06
CA LYS A 74 9.52 10.05 1.95
C LYS A 74 10.04 9.53 0.61
N SER A 75 11.27 9.02 0.56
CA SER A 75 11.90 8.51 -0.65
C SER A 75 11.18 7.26 -1.19
N VAL A 76 10.95 6.27 -0.33
CA VAL A 76 10.20 5.05 -0.68
C VAL A 76 8.76 5.38 -1.04
N THR A 77 8.12 6.32 -0.36
CA THR A 77 6.78 6.80 -0.72
C THR A 77 6.75 7.45 -2.10
N LYS A 78 7.73 8.31 -2.41
CA LYS A 78 7.85 8.94 -3.73
C LYS A 78 8.08 7.91 -4.84
N GLN A 79 8.97 6.95 -4.60
CA GLN A 79 9.22 5.84 -5.51
C GLN A 79 7.96 4.96 -5.68
N PHE A 80 7.25 4.70 -4.58
CA PHE A 80 5.99 3.96 -4.57
C PHE A 80 4.98 4.62 -5.50
N TYR A 81 4.74 5.93 -5.36
CA TYR A 81 3.79 6.64 -6.20
C TYR A 81 4.23 6.71 -7.66
N LYS A 82 5.52 6.96 -7.92
CA LYS A 82 6.08 6.96 -9.28
C LYS A 82 5.86 5.61 -9.95
N GLN A 83 6.15 4.51 -9.27
CA GLN A 83 5.97 3.17 -9.82
C GLN A 83 4.50 2.80 -9.97
N SER A 84 3.64 3.15 -8.99
CA SER A 84 2.20 2.97 -9.10
C SER A 84 1.64 3.69 -10.32
N PHE A 85 2.15 4.88 -10.63
CA PHE A 85 1.74 5.65 -11.80
C PHE A 85 2.15 4.99 -13.12
N LEU A 86 3.36 4.42 -13.19
CA LEU A 86 3.80 3.65 -14.36
C LEU A 86 2.95 2.38 -14.56
N GLU A 87 2.64 1.67 -13.48
CA GLU A 87 1.77 0.49 -13.51
C GLU A 87 0.33 0.86 -13.91
N LEU A 88 -0.17 2.01 -13.43
CA LEU A 88 -1.45 2.58 -13.84
C LEU A 88 -1.46 2.90 -15.34
N GLN A 89 -0.40 3.52 -15.86
CA GLN A 89 -0.28 3.76 -17.30
C GLN A 89 -0.26 2.45 -18.09
N SER A 90 0.45 1.43 -17.61
CA SER A 90 0.45 0.09 -18.22
C SER A 90 -0.92 -0.58 -18.16
N PHE A 91 -1.67 -0.35 -17.08
CA PHE A 91 -3.03 -0.86 -16.91
C PHE A 91 -3.97 -0.34 -18.00
N PHE A 92 -3.85 0.93 -18.42
CA PHE A 92 -4.64 1.49 -19.52
C PHE A 92 -4.05 1.17 -20.91
N SER A 93 -3.75 -0.11 -21.16
CA SER A 93 -3.49 -0.60 -22.51
C SER A 93 -4.76 -0.49 -23.37
N ILE A 94 -4.63 -0.21 -24.68
CA ILE A 94 -5.76 -0.04 -25.61
C ILE A 94 -6.84 -1.13 -25.48
N PRO A 95 -6.51 -2.44 -25.40
CA PRO A 95 -7.53 -3.49 -25.24
C PRO A 95 -8.34 -3.38 -23.96
N LYS A 96 -7.72 -2.94 -22.86
CA LYS A 96 -8.38 -2.78 -21.56
C LYS A 96 -9.26 -1.52 -21.51
N ILE A 97 -8.88 -0.46 -22.24
CA ILE A 97 -9.73 0.72 -22.43
C ILE A 97 -10.99 0.36 -23.23
N ILE A 98 -10.83 -0.40 -24.31
CA ILE A 98 -11.97 -0.85 -25.12
C ILE A 98 -12.90 -1.71 -24.25
N LEU A 99 -12.34 -2.65 -23.48
CA LEU A 99 -13.11 -3.48 -22.57
C LEU A 99 -13.82 -2.66 -21.48
N SER A 100 -13.15 -1.66 -20.89
CA SER A 100 -13.77 -0.83 -19.85
C SER A 100 -14.91 0.03 -20.41
N LEU A 101 -14.76 0.58 -21.61
CA LEU A 101 -15.84 1.29 -22.31
C LEU A 101 -17.00 0.36 -22.66
N ALA A 102 -16.72 -0.86 -23.11
CA ALA A 102 -17.74 -1.87 -23.38
C ALA A 102 -18.51 -2.26 -22.11
N LEU A 103 -17.81 -2.42 -20.98
CA LEU A 103 -18.44 -2.68 -19.68
C LEU A 103 -19.29 -1.50 -19.20
N PHE A 104 -18.82 -0.26 -19.36
CA PHE A 104 -19.62 0.93 -19.05
C PHE A 104 -20.89 0.99 -19.90
N PHE A 105 -20.77 0.77 -21.21
CA PHE A 105 -21.92 0.74 -22.10
C PHE A 105 -22.90 -0.38 -21.73
N GLY A 106 -22.40 -1.57 -21.40
CA GLY A 106 -23.22 -2.68 -20.90
C GLY A 106 -23.97 -2.33 -19.62
N LEU A 107 -23.30 -1.73 -18.64
CA LEU A 107 -23.92 -1.25 -17.39
C LEU A 107 -24.98 -0.18 -17.65
N TRP A 108 -24.71 0.74 -18.57
CA TRP A 108 -25.68 1.77 -18.97
C TRP A 108 -26.91 1.14 -19.61
N GLN A 109 -26.76 0.18 -20.52
CA GLN A 109 -27.88 -0.55 -21.13
C GLN A 109 -28.70 -1.32 -20.09
N LEU A 110 -28.04 -2.04 -19.18
CA LEU A 110 -28.71 -2.73 -18.07
C LEU A 110 -29.51 -1.75 -17.22
N MET A 111 -28.93 -0.60 -16.89
CA MET A 111 -29.62 0.44 -16.15
C MET A 111 -30.88 0.90 -16.89
N GLN A 112 -30.86 1.05 -18.22
CA GLN A 112 -32.04 1.44 -18.99
C GLN A 112 -33.18 0.40 -18.90
N TRP A 113 -32.86 -0.89 -18.90
CA TRP A 113 -33.85 -1.97 -18.88
C TRP A 113 -34.53 -2.17 -17.52
N VAL A 114 -33.89 -1.77 -16.42
CA VAL A 114 -34.48 -1.88 -15.10
C VAL A 114 -35.51 -0.77 -14.88
N VAL A 115 -36.74 -1.13 -14.51
CA VAL A 115 -37.82 -0.15 -14.22
C VAL A 115 -37.54 0.60 -12.92
N ASP A 116 -37.24 -0.12 -11.82
CA ASP A 116 -36.89 0.49 -10.53
C ASP A 116 -35.39 0.84 -10.47
N LYS A 117 -35.06 2.08 -10.85
CA LYS A 117 -33.68 2.58 -10.83
C LYS A 117 -33.09 2.59 -9.41
N LYS A 118 -33.90 2.80 -8.37
CA LYS A 118 -33.40 2.82 -6.99
C LYS A 118 -32.90 1.44 -6.58
N THR A 119 -33.69 0.40 -6.83
CA THR A 119 -33.28 -0.99 -6.56
C THR A 119 -32.02 -1.39 -7.34
N PHE A 120 -31.87 -0.91 -8.58
CA PHE A 120 -30.64 -1.09 -9.35
C PHE A 120 -29.41 -0.51 -8.63
N PHE A 121 -29.46 0.75 -8.19
CA PHE A 121 -28.34 1.39 -7.50
C PHE A 121 -28.08 0.83 -6.09
N GLU A 122 -29.12 0.38 -5.37
CA GLU A 122 -28.97 -0.35 -4.11
C GLU A 122 -28.20 -1.65 -4.30
N THR A 123 -28.45 -2.37 -5.40
CA THR A 123 -27.70 -3.58 -5.75
C THR A 123 -26.23 -3.26 -6.04
N LEU A 124 -25.96 -2.20 -6.81
CA LEU A 124 -24.60 -1.73 -7.07
C LEU A 124 -23.86 -1.30 -5.79
N SER A 125 -24.57 -0.63 -4.89
CA SER A 125 -24.07 -0.26 -3.55
C SER A 125 -23.66 -1.50 -2.75
N PHE A 126 -24.49 -2.55 -2.75
CA PHE A 126 -24.18 -3.81 -2.08
C PHE A 126 -22.90 -4.46 -2.63
N ILE A 127 -22.72 -4.44 -3.95
CA ILE A 127 -21.49 -4.93 -4.61
C ILE A 127 -20.27 -4.15 -4.12
N LEU A 128 -20.33 -2.81 -4.08
CA LEU A 128 -19.22 -1.98 -3.59
C LEU A 128 -18.89 -2.24 -2.11
N ILE A 129 -19.91 -2.41 -1.27
CA ILE A 129 -19.73 -2.74 0.15
C ILE A 129 -19.03 -4.10 0.27
N PHE A 130 -19.46 -5.11 -0.49
CA PHE A 130 -18.83 -6.43 -0.50
C PHE A 130 -17.36 -6.37 -0.92
N LEU A 131 -17.02 -5.58 -1.95
CA LEU A 131 -15.63 -5.33 -2.34
C LEU A 131 -14.83 -4.64 -1.22
N GLY A 132 -15.45 -3.68 -0.52
CA GLY A 132 -14.86 -3.04 0.66
C GLY A 132 -14.55 -4.03 1.79
N PHE A 133 -15.49 -4.91 2.12
CA PHE A 133 -15.27 -5.97 3.13
C PHE A 133 -14.14 -6.91 2.75
N ARG A 134 -14.05 -7.31 1.47
CA ARG A 134 -12.94 -8.12 0.97
C ARG A 134 -11.58 -7.44 1.21
N LEU A 135 -11.48 -6.14 0.97
CA LEU A 135 -10.24 -5.39 1.22
C LEU A 135 -9.90 -5.34 2.72
N LEU A 136 -10.89 -5.07 3.56
CA LEU A 136 -10.69 -5.06 5.02
C LEU A 136 -10.19 -6.41 5.52
N PHE A 137 -10.75 -7.51 5.03
CA PHE A 137 -10.31 -8.86 5.37
C PHE A 137 -8.85 -9.10 4.96
N LEU A 138 -8.46 -8.65 3.77
CA LEU A 138 -7.10 -8.78 3.27
C LEU A 138 -6.10 -7.97 4.11
N VAL A 139 -6.47 -6.76 4.55
CA VAL A 139 -5.67 -5.95 5.48
C VAL A 139 -5.55 -6.62 6.85
N ASN A 140 -6.64 -7.20 7.37
CA ASN A 140 -6.65 -7.81 8.69
C ASN A 140 -5.75 -9.05 8.76
N ILE A 141 -5.78 -9.91 7.74
CA ILE A 141 -4.86 -11.07 7.64
C ILE A 141 -3.40 -10.62 7.62
N ARG A 142 -3.09 -9.54 6.89
CA ARG A 142 -1.73 -9.00 6.83
C ARG A 142 -1.27 -8.48 8.19
N ASN A 143 -2.10 -7.68 8.87
CA ASN A 143 -1.74 -7.13 10.18
C ASN A 143 -1.54 -8.21 11.24
N SER A 144 -2.24 -9.35 11.14
CA SER A 144 -2.03 -10.52 12.00
C SER A 144 -0.62 -11.13 11.87
N LYS A 145 0.09 -10.91 10.76
CA LYS A 145 1.46 -11.42 10.57
C LYS A 145 2.55 -10.55 11.22
N LYS A 146 2.20 -9.40 11.81
CA LYS A 146 3.12 -8.44 12.49
C LYS A 146 4.31 -7.91 11.67
N VAL A 147 4.44 -8.25 10.39
CA VAL A 147 5.49 -7.73 9.52
C VAL A 147 4.96 -6.49 8.79
N SER A 148 5.48 -5.31 9.16
CA SER A 148 5.13 -4.05 8.49
C SER A 148 6.20 -3.68 7.46
N PHE A 149 5.84 -3.75 6.18
CA PHE A 149 6.63 -3.17 5.10
C PHE A 149 6.08 -1.80 4.78
N LEU A 150 6.95 -0.81 4.69
CA LEU A 150 6.57 0.56 4.37
C LEU A 150 5.78 0.64 3.05
N ALA A 151 6.19 -0.12 2.04
CA ALA A 151 5.49 -0.20 0.75
C ALA A 151 4.05 -0.76 0.85
N LEU A 152 3.79 -1.69 1.78
CA LEU A 152 2.46 -2.25 1.99
C LEU A 152 1.60 -1.31 2.85
N ASP A 153 2.19 -0.57 3.79
CA ASP A 153 1.49 0.41 4.63
C ASP A 153 0.87 1.53 3.78
N ILE A 154 1.57 1.99 2.74
CA ILE A 154 1.05 3.00 1.80
C ILE A 154 -0.22 2.53 1.07
N THR A 155 -0.40 1.21 0.91
CA THR A 155 -1.61 0.64 0.28
C THR A 155 -2.84 0.76 1.19
N MET A 156 -2.68 0.89 2.51
CA MET A 156 -3.82 1.11 3.42
C MET A 156 -4.51 2.45 3.14
N ASN A 157 -3.75 3.49 2.81
CA ASN A 157 -4.33 4.79 2.46
C ASN A 157 -5.22 4.68 1.23
N PHE A 158 -4.82 3.87 0.24
CA PHE A 158 -5.66 3.58 -0.93
C PHE A 158 -6.98 2.89 -0.53
N PHE A 159 -6.92 1.86 0.33
CA PHE A 159 -8.12 1.14 0.80
C PHE A 159 -9.04 2.04 1.62
N ASN A 160 -8.49 2.89 2.48
CA ASN A 160 -9.25 3.87 3.26
C ASN A 160 -9.96 4.87 2.34
N THR A 161 -9.26 5.41 1.34
CA THR A 161 -9.86 6.30 0.33
C THR A 161 -11.00 5.62 -0.40
N PHE A 162 -10.82 4.37 -0.87
CA PHE A 162 -11.89 3.62 -1.51
C PHE A 162 -13.11 3.48 -0.59
N TYR A 163 -12.90 3.11 0.68
CA TYR A 163 -13.98 2.94 1.66
C TYR A 163 -14.77 4.24 1.89
N VAL A 164 -14.08 5.37 2.06
CA VAL A 164 -14.74 6.68 2.19
C VAL A 164 -15.56 7.02 0.95
N CYS A 165 -15.02 6.79 -0.25
CA CYS A 165 -15.78 7.04 -1.47
C CYS A 165 -16.99 6.12 -1.61
N VAL A 166 -16.89 4.85 -1.19
CA VAL A 166 -18.03 3.93 -1.13
C VAL A 166 -19.08 4.44 -0.13
N MET A 167 -18.69 4.97 1.02
CA MET A 167 -19.63 5.59 1.97
C MET A 167 -20.36 6.79 1.36
N ILE A 168 -19.64 7.68 0.67
CA ILE A 168 -20.23 8.83 -0.03
C ILE A 168 -21.21 8.36 -1.10
N PHE A 169 -20.82 7.38 -1.93
CA PHE A 169 -21.71 6.79 -2.93
C PHE A 169 -22.99 6.22 -2.29
N ASN A 170 -22.84 5.46 -1.20
CA ASN A 170 -23.95 4.87 -0.46
C ASN A 170 -24.89 5.93 0.14
N PHE A 171 -24.34 7.06 0.59
CA PHE A 171 -25.14 8.19 1.07
C PHE A 171 -26.07 8.69 -0.04
N PHE A 172 -25.56 8.90 -1.26
CA PHE A 172 -26.39 9.32 -2.40
C PHE A 172 -27.39 8.26 -2.85
N VAL A 173 -27.05 6.97 -2.79
CA VAL A 173 -28.00 5.89 -3.13
C VAL A 173 -29.20 5.86 -2.18
N ARG A 174 -29.04 6.34 -0.94
CA ARG A 174 -30.12 6.40 0.07
C ARG A 174 -31.06 7.59 -0.07
N PHE A 175 -30.89 8.42 -1.10
CA PHE A 175 -31.81 9.53 -1.37
C PHE A 175 -33.23 9.02 -1.69
N ASP A 176 -34.17 9.95 -1.65
CA ASP A 176 -35.58 9.69 -1.93
C ASP A 176 -35.80 9.17 -3.35
N LYS A 177 -36.90 8.43 -3.55
CA LYS A 177 -37.22 7.80 -4.83
C LYS A 177 -37.39 8.83 -5.97
N GLU A 178 -37.87 10.03 -5.66
CA GLU A 178 -38.07 11.09 -6.65
C GLU A 178 -36.75 11.57 -7.27
N SER A 179 -35.66 11.55 -6.50
CA SER A 179 -34.31 11.84 -7.03
C SER A 179 -33.91 10.89 -8.16
N PHE A 180 -34.38 9.65 -8.15
CA PHE A 180 -34.16 8.66 -9.21
C PHE A 180 -35.08 8.82 -10.42
N LEU A 181 -35.93 9.85 -10.46
CA LEU A 181 -36.61 10.25 -11.69
C LEU A 181 -35.76 11.25 -12.49
N ASN A 182 -34.80 11.91 -11.85
CA ASN A 182 -33.91 12.87 -12.50
C ASN A 182 -32.82 12.15 -13.31
N PRO A 183 -32.78 12.31 -14.65
CA PRO A 183 -31.76 11.66 -15.47
C PRO A 183 -30.34 12.08 -15.09
N VAL A 184 -30.11 13.35 -14.76
CA VAL A 184 -28.77 13.85 -14.40
C VAL A 184 -28.26 13.14 -13.16
N PHE A 185 -29.11 12.96 -12.15
CA PHE A 185 -28.75 12.27 -10.91
C PHE A 185 -28.35 10.82 -11.17
N ILE A 186 -29.16 10.08 -11.92
CA ILE A 186 -28.92 8.68 -12.27
C ILE A 186 -27.62 8.51 -13.08
N HIS A 187 -27.38 9.35 -14.09
CA HIS A 187 -26.17 9.25 -14.91
C HIS A 187 -24.92 9.61 -14.10
N THR A 188 -25.02 10.60 -13.21
CA THR A 188 -23.94 10.97 -12.29
C THR A 188 -23.60 9.82 -11.35
N LEU A 189 -24.61 9.16 -10.77
CA LEU A 189 -24.42 7.98 -9.94
C LEU A 189 -23.78 6.82 -10.71
N LEU A 190 -24.21 6.57 -11.95
CA LEU A 190 -23.65 5.50 -12.77
C LEU A 190 -22.17 5.75 -13.07
N ILE A 191 -21.81 6.99 -13.43
CA ILE A 191 -20.42 7.40 -13.67
C ILE A 191 -19.61 7.25 -12.38
N ALA A 192 -20.14 7.70 -11.23
CA ALA A 192 -19.49 7.56 -9.94
C ALA A 192 -19.23 6.09 -9.59
N PHE A 193 -20.21 5.21 -9.77
CA PHE A 193 -20.05 3.77 -9.56
C PHE A 193 -18.94 3.19 -10.46
N PHE A 194 -18.97 3.52 -11.76
CA PHE A 194 -17.98 3.01 -12.71
C PHE A 194 -16.56 3.48 -12.38
N LEU A 195 -16.39 4.76 -12.02
CA LEU A 195 -15.11 5.30 -11.59
C LEU A 195 -14.60 4.61 -10.31
N LEU A 196 -15.49 4.31 -9.36
CA LEU A 196 -15.12 3.58 -8.15
C LEU A 196 -14.72 2.14 -8.42
N ALA A 197 -15.43 1.45 -9.32
CA ALA A 197 -15.07 0.10 -9.75
C ALA A 197 -13.71 0.08 -10.47
N LEU A 198 -13.44 1.06 -11.33
CA LEU A 198 -12.14 1.23 -11.97
C LEU A 198 -11.04 1.55 -10.96
N PHE A 199 -11.30 2.45 -10.01
CA PHE A 199 -10.36 2.78 -8.94
C PHE A 199 -10.00 1.53 -8.13
N TYR A 200 -11.00 0.74 -7.71
CA TYR A 200 -10.81 -0.54 -7.03
C TYR A 200 -9.94 -1.51 -7.84
N TRP A 201 -10.29 -1.73 -9.11
CA TRP A 201 -9.54 -2.66 -9.98
C TRP A 201 -8.09 -2.20 -10.12
N CYS A 202 -7.87 -0.92 -10.40
CA CYS A 202 -6.52 -0.39 -10.51
C CYS A 202 -5.73 -0.59 -9.21
N GLY A 203 -6.33 -0.30 -8.06
CA GLY A 203 -5.68 -0.48 -6.77
C GLY A 203 -5.28 -1.91 -6.50
N GLU A 204 -6.18 -2.86 -6.74
CA GLU A 204 -5.89 -4.29 -6.66
C GLU A 204 -4.75 -4.69 -7.61
N TYR A 205 -4.76 -4.23 -8.86
CA TYR A 205 -3.69 -4.52 -9.82
C TYR A 205 -2.32 -4.02 -9.31
N VAL A 206 -2.24 -2.76 -8.87
CA VAL A 206 -1.01 -2.18 -8.32
C VAL A 206 -0.58 -2.92 -7.05
N PHE A 207 -1.52 -3.26 -6.17
CA PHE A 207 -1.24 -4.01 -4.95
C PHE A 207 -0.62 -5.38 -5.24
N TYR A 208 -1.20 -6.15 -6.16
CA TYR A 208 -0.67 -7.47 -6.52
C TYR A 208 0.72 -7.41 -7.16
N GLN A 209 0.97 -6.43 -8.04
CA GLN A 209 2.30 -6.27 -8.63
C GLN A 209 3.36 -5.96 -7.57
N LYS A 210 3.01 -5.11 -6.60
CA LYS A 210 3.92 -4.77 -5.49
C LYS A 210 4.12 -5.93 -4.53
N LYS A 211 3.06 -6.68 -4.22
CA LYS A 211 3.17 -7.90 -3.41
C LYS A 211 4.19 -8.87 -4.03
N LYS A 212 4.09 -9.12 -5.35
CA LYS A 212 5.07 -9.95 -6.08
C LYS A 212 6.49 -9.40 -6.03
N TYR A 213 6.65 -8.08 -6.15
CA TYR A 213 7.96 -7.43 -6.06
C TYR A 213 8.60 -7.59 -4.66
N VAL A 214 7.83 -7.38 -3.59
CA VAL A 214 8.26 -7.57 -2.20
C VAL A 214 8.61 -9.04 -1.93
N GLU A 215 7.78 -9.99 -2.36
CA GLU A 215 8.06 -11.43 -2.24
C GLU A 215 9.36 -11.82 -2.94
N LYS A 216 9.64 -11.25 -4.12
CA LYS A 216 10.87 -11.52 -4.89
C LYS A 216 12.11 -10.96 -4.21
N ILE A 217 12.05 -9.74 -3.67
CA ILE A 217 13.20 -9.08 -3.03
C ILE A 217 13.54 -9.72 -1.69
N TYR A 218 12.54 -10.01 -0.87
CA TYR A 218 12.77 -10.49 0.49
C TYR A 218 12.78 -12.03 0.61
N GLN A 219 12.67 -12.76 -0.51
CA GLN A 219 12.62 -14.23 -0.57
C GLN A 219 11.60 -14.86 0.39
N MET A 220 10.57 -14.11 0.78
CA MET A 220 9.55 -14.59 1.71
C MET A 220 8.48 -15.34 0.92
N LYS A 221 8.61 -16.66 0.85
CA LYS A 221 7.48 -17.53 0.50
C LYS A 221 6.42 -17.36 1.59
N ASN A 222 5.24 -16.82 1.24
CA ASN A 222 4.00 -16.78 2.04
C ASN A 222 3.64 -15.44 2.73
N LEU A 223 3.62 -14.34 1.97
CA LEU A 223 2.88 -13.12 2.37
C LEU A 223 1.39 -13.25 2.08
#